data_AF-A0A7V9MVD0-F1
#
_entry.id   AF-A0A7V9MVD0-F1
#
_cell.length_a   1.000
_cell.length_b   1.000
_cell.length_c   1.000
_cell.angle_alpha   90.00
_cell.angle_beta   90.00
_cell.angle_gamma   90.00
#
_symmetry.space_group_name_H-M   'P 1'
#
loop_
_entity.id
_entity.type
_entity.pdbx_description
1 polymer ?
#
loop_
_entity_poly.entity_id
_entity_poly.type
_entity_poly.pdbx_seq_one_letter_code
_entity_poly.pdbx_strand_id
1 'polypeptide(L)'
;ADLEIVHPDVKRMLLQARAGVEGLRALAAWTALNISIAQSSRPEAATAGLLEDLMTPVIKAFGTDMGFEATNLGMQCYGGHGYIRDNGVEQFVRDARINMVYEGANGVQAMDLVGRKLGRKGGAAPMALFALLTGWIGEYEKDEAMKPFVAGVKRGTEVLQGATLWLAANGIKNPNDAGAGATDYLRLMGITMVALMWGKMAKVSLGKDDPLHKDKLMCARYWMERMVPECPMLLERIQAGSATIMELE
;
A
#
# COMPACT_ATOMS: atom_id res chain seq x y z
N ALA A 1 -18.54 30.41 14.25
CA ALA A 1 -18.78 28.98 14.06
C ALA A 1 -17.48 28.26 14.39
N ASP A 2 -17.56 27.15 15.13
CA ASP A 2 -16.38 26.34 15.42
C ASP A 2 -15.87 25.67 14.13
N LEU A 3 -14.56 25.43 14.04
CA LEU A 3 -13.97 24.74 12.90
C LEU A 3 -14.44 23.28 12.88
N GLU A 4 -14.86 22.77 11.72
CA GLU A 4 -15.38 21.40 11.58
C GLU A 4 -14.34 20.30 11.92
N ILE A 5 -13.06 20.65 11.93
CA ILE A 5 -11.96 19.75 12.31
C ILE A 5 -12.10 19.19 13.73
N VAL A 6 -12.95 19.76 14.59
CA VAL A 6 -13.24 19.19 15.92
C VAL A 6 -13.98 17.85 15.83
N HIS A 7 -14.73 17.60 14.74
CA HIS A 7 -15.56 16.42 14.59
C HIS A 7 -14.73 15.16 14.29
N PRO A 8 -15.02 14.02 14.96
CA PRO A 8 -14.26 12.78 14.80
C PRO A 8 -14.22 12.26 13.35
N ASP A 9 -15.32 12.36 12.61
CA ASP A 9 -15.37 11.86 11.24
C ASP A 9 -14.53 12.71 10.27
N VAL A 10 -14.53 14.04 10.42
CA VAL A 10 -13.64 14.94 9.68
C VAL A 10 -12.18 14.59 9.97
N LYS A 11 -11.81 14.36 11.25
CA LYS A 11 -10.46 13.90 11.60
C LYS A 11 -10.11 12.56 10.98
N ARG A 12 -11.04 11.59 10.95
CA ARG A 12 -10.84 10.29 10.30
C ARG A 12 -10.54 10.47 8.80
N MET A 13 -11.34 11.26 8.08
CA MET A 13 -11.13 11.53 6.66
C MET A 13 -9.77 12.19 6.39
N LEU A 14 -9.43 13.22 7.15
CA LEU A 14 -8.15 13.92 7.03
C LEU A 14 -6.96 13.02 7.37
N LEU A 15 -7.06 12.19 8.41
CA LEU A 15 -6.02 11.21 8.77
C LEU A 15 -5.86 10.13 7.71
N GLN A 16 -6.96 9.62 7.14
CA GLN A 16 -6.91 8.64 6.06
C GLN A 16 -6.20 9.20 4.83
N ALA A 17 -6.55 10.42 4.40
CA ALA A 17 -5.90 11.11 3.30
C ALA A 17 -4.41 11.37 3.60
N ARG A 18 -4.11 11.96 4.77
CA ARG A 18 -2.73 12.30 5.16
C ARG A 18 -1.84 11.07 5.31
N ALA A 19 -2.31 10.05 6.03
CA ALA A 19 -1.56 8.82 6.25
C ALA A 19 -1.34 8.04 4.94
N GLY A 20 -2.32 8.06 4.03
CA GLY A 20 -2.18 7.50 2.68
C GLY A 20 -1.15 8.25 1.85
N VAL A 21 -1.29 9.56 1.71
CA VAL A 21 -0.43 10.40 0.86
C VAL A 21 1.02 10.42 1.35
N GLU A 22 1.24 10.62 2.64
CA GLU A 22 2.61 10.66 3.18
C GLU A 22 3.29 9.29 3.14
N GLY A 23 2.55 8.21 3.43
CA GLY A 23 3.05 6.85 3.35
C GLY A 23 3.40 6.42 1.92
N LEU A 24 2.54 6.75 0.95
CA LEU A 24 2.80 6.50 -0.47
C LEU A 24 3.97 7.31 -1.01
N ARG A 25 4.13 8.57 -0.56
CA ARG A 25 5.30 9.37 -0.93
C ARG A 25 6.60 8.71 -0.46
N ALA A 26 6.62 8.17 0.76
CA ALA A 26 7.77 7.42 1.26
C ALA A 26 8.02 6.15 0.45
N LEU A 27 6.98 5.40 0.08
CA LEU A 27 7.09 4.20 -0.76
C LEU A 27 7.63 4.54 -2.16
N ALA A 28 7.10 5.60 -2.79
CA ALA A 28 7.56 6.05 -4.09
C ALA A 28 9.02 6.50 -4.08
N ALA A 29 9.44 7.25 -3.05
CA ALA A 29 10.84 7.64 -2.87
C ALA A 29 11.75 6.42 -2.65
N TRP A 30 11.29 5.45 -1.85
CA TRP A 30 12.02 4.21 -1.62
C TRP A 30 12.17 3.38 -2.90
N THR A 31 11.13 3.27 -3.72
CA THR A 31 11.21 2.57 -5.00
C THR A 31 12.08 3.30 -6.00
N ALA A 32 12.00 4.64 -6.09
CA ALA A 32 12.90 5.42 -6.92
C ALA A 32 14.38 5.22 -6.55
N LEU A 33 14.69 5.16 -5.25
CA LEU A 33 16.03 4.82 -4.78
C LEU A 33 16.44 3.40 -5.23
N ASN A 34 15.55 2.41 -5.16
CA ASN A 34 15.85 1.06 -5.63
C ASN A 34 16.10 1.00 -7.14
N ILE A 35 15.37 1.78 -7.94
CA ILE A 35 15.64 1.92 -9.39
C ILE A 35 17.07 2.44 -9.61
N SER A 36 17.47 3.50 -8.90
CA SER A 36 18.82 4.04 -9.01
C SER A 36 19.89 3.05 -8.56
N ILE A 37 19.66 2.32 -7.46
CA ILE A 37 20.60 1.31 -6.96
C ILE A 37 20.71 0.13 -7.94
N ALA A 38 19.60 -0.31 -8.55
CA ALA A 38 19.57 -1.38 -9.53
C ALA A 38 20.40 -1.08 -10.79
N GLN A 39 20.53 0.21 -11.13
CA GLN A 39 21.33 0.69 -12.27
C GLN A 39 22.78 1.04 -11.89
N SER A 40 23.17 0.82 -10.64
CA SER A 40 24.52 1.10 -10.14
C SER A 40 25.37 -0.17 -10.03
N SER A 41 26.64 -0.01 -9.66
CA SER A 41 27.55 -1.11 -9.36
C SER A 41 27.52 -1.54 -7.88
N ARG A 42 26.52 -1.11 -7.10
CA ARG A 42 26.42 -1.42 -5.67
C ARG A 42 26.15 -2.92 -5.45
N PRO A 43 26.68 -3.53 -4.37
CA PRO A 43 26.47 -4.96 -4.08
C PRO A 43 25.00 -5.40 -4.05
N GLU A 44 24.12 -4.50 -3.62
CA GLU A 44 22.68 -4.75 -3.50
C GLU A 44 21.88 -4.49 -4.79
N ALA A 45 22.53 -4.17 -5.92
CA ALA A 45 21.86 -3.82 -7.19
C ALA A 45 20.88 -4.89 -7.67
N ALA A 46 21.24 -6.17 -7.57
CA ALA A 46 20.37 -7.27 -7.98
C ALA A 46 19.09 -7.35 -7.11
N THR A 47 19.22 -7.19 -5.79
CA THR A 47 18.09 -7.18 -4.86
C THR A 47 17.21 -5.95 -5.09
N ALA A 48 17.81 -4.78 -5.30
CA ALA A 48 17.07 -3.55 -5.60
C ALA A 48 16.24 -3.68 -6.88
N GLY A 49 16.80 -4.30 -7.92
CA GLY A 49 16.09 -4.58 -9.17
C GLY A 49 14.90 -5.52 -9.00
N LEU A 50 14.98 -6.48 -8.07
CA LEU A 50 13.83 -7.34 -7.76
C LEU A 50 12.72 -6.59 -7.00
N LEU A 51 13.10 -5.71 -6.09
CA LEU A 51 12.16 -4.94 -5.27
C LEU A 51 11.43 -3.86 -6.09
N GLU A 52 12.14 -3.17 -6.99
CA GLU A 52 11.51 -2.18 -7.86
C GLU A 52 10.55 -2.82 -8.88
N ASP A 53 10.90 -4.00 -9.44
CA ASP A 53 10.05 -4.72 -10.40
C ASP A 53 8.69 -5.11 -9.79
N LEU A 54 8.64 -5.35 -8.47
CA LEU A 54 7.38 -5.57 -7.73
C LEU A 54 6.66 -4.27 -7.39
N MET A 55 7.39 -3.23 -6.97
CA MET A 55 6.77 -2.02 -6.44
C MET A 55 6.25 -1.07 -7.51
N THR A 56 6.80 -1.09 -8.73
CA THR A 56 6.35 -0.21 -9.81
C THR A 56 4.85 -0.38 -10.13
N PRO A 57 4.29 -1.59 -10.34
CA PRO A 57 2.84 -1.75 -10.53
C PRO A 57 2.03 -1.42 -9.27
N VAL A 58 2.57 -1.68 -8.07
CA VAL A 58 1.92 -1.33 -6.80
C VAL A 58 1.79 0.18 -6.65
N ILE A 59 2.87 0.94 -6.86
CA ILE A 59 2.84 2.42 -6.82
C ILE A 59 1.85 2.95 -7.85
N LYS A 60 1.84 2.39 -9.07
CA LYS A 60 0.89 2.79 -10.10
C LYS A 60 -0.54 2.53 -9.63
N ALA A 61 -0.93 1.29 -9.38
CA ALA A 61 -2.34 0.98 -9.13
C ALA A 61 -2.81 1.39 -7.73
N PHE A 62 -2.15 0.91 -6.68
CA PHE A 62 -2.52 1.25 -5.30
C PHE A 62 -2.34 2.74 -5.02
N GLY A 63 -1.26 3.36 -5.54
CA GLY A 63 -1.03 4.78 -5.36
C GLY A 63 -2.09 5.66 -6.03
N THR A 64 -2.57 5.28 -7.22
CA THR A 64 -3.61 6.05 -7.91
C THR A 64 -5.00 5.83 -7.32
N ASP A 65 -5.32 4.61 -6.84
CA ASP A 65 -6.54 4.36 -6.08
C ASP A 65 -6.58 5.22 -4.80
N MET A 66 -5.50 5.22 -4.03
CA MET A 66 -5.39 6.01 -2.79
C MET A 66 -5.36 7.52 -3.06
N GLY A 67 -4.73 7.95 -4.16
CA GLY A 67 -4.74 9.35 -4.58
C GLY A 67 -6.14 9.83 -4.92
N PHE A 68 -6.90 9.04 -5.70
CA PHE A 68 -8.30 9.34 -6.01
C PHE A 68 -9.17 9.36 -4.75
N GLU A 69 -9.01 8.38 -3.84
CA GLU A 69 -9.72 8.35 -2.56
C GLU A 69 -9.41 9.60 -1.71
N ALA A 70 -8.14 10.00 -1.62
CA ALA A 70 -7.75 11.20 -0.86
C ALA A 70 -8.40 12.48 -1.42
N THR A 71 -8.52 12.60 -2.75
CA THR A 71 -9.23 13.74 -3.36
C THR A 71 -10.72 13.73 -3.04
N ASN A 72 -11.37 12.55 -3.03
CA ASN A 72 -12.78 12.43 -2.65
C ASN A 72 -13.01 12.78 -1.18
N LEU A 73 -12.15 12.29 -0.26
CA LEU A 73 -12.21 12.64 1.16
C LEU A 73 -12.00 14.15 1.37
N GLY A 74 -11.09 14.76 0.61
CA GLY A 74 -10.88 16.20 0.62
C GLY A 74 -12.12 16.97 0.18
N MET A 75 -12.75 16.56 -0.91
CA MET A 75 -14.03 17.13 -1.38
C MET A 75 -15.14 16.96 -0.33
N GLN A 76 -15.22 15.79 0.31
CA GLN A 76 -16.23 15.50 1.34
C GLN A 76 -16.10 16.42 2.56
N CYS A 77 -14.87 16.83 2.92
CA CYS A 77 -14.63 17.80 4.00
C CYS A 77 -15.18 19.20 3.70
N TYR A 78 -15.48 19.51 2.44
CA TYR A 78 -16.14 20.77 2.04
C TYR A 78 -17.68 20.65 2.00
N GLY A 79 -18.23 19.46 2.25
CA GLY A 79 -19.67 19.19 2.12
C GLY A 79 -20.19 19.57 0.73
N GLY A 80 -21.38 20.19 0.67
CA GLY A 80 -21.98 20.64 -0.60
C GLY A 80 -21.13 21.65 -1.37
N HIS A 81 -20.31 22.47 -0.67
CA HIS A 81 -19.39 23.37 -1.33
C HIS A 81 -18.30 22.62 -2.10
N GLY A 82 -17.93 21.41 -1.70
CA GLY A 82 -16.95 20.60 -2.43
C GLY A 82 -17.38 20.26 -3.85
N TYR A 83 -18.69 20.28 -4.12
CA TYR A 83 -19.26 19.92 -5.42
C TYR A 83 -19.33 21.09 -6.41
N ILE A 84 -19.22 22.34 -5.93
CA ILE A 84 -19.25 23.52 -6.80
C ILE A 84 -17.85 23.86 -7.29
N ARG A 85 -17.76 24.48 -8.48
CA ARG A 85 -16.47 24.77 -9.12
C ARG A 85 -15.69 25.92 -8.46
N ASP A 86 -16.34 26.76 -7.67
CA ASP A 86 -15.77 28.02 -7.15
C ASP A 86 -14.52 27.83 -6.28
N ASN A 87 -14.39 26.69 -5.58
CA ASN A 87 -13.19 26.36 -4.79
C ASN A 87 -12.20 25.42 -5.49
N GLY A 88 -12.57 24.87 -6.65
CA GLY A 88 -11.72 23.99 -7.45
C GLY A 88 -11.46 22.59 -6.88
N VAL A 89 -12.00 22.20 -5.73
CA VAL A 89 -11.70 20.88 -5.12
C VAL A 89 -12.24 19.72 -5.97
N GLU A 90 -13.39 19.90 -6.62
CA GLU A 90 -13.97 18.93 -7.56
C GLU A 90 -13.02 18.61 -8.74
N GLN A 91 -12.21 19.59 -9.15
CA GLN A 91 -11.24 19.40 -10.22
C GLN A 91 -10.19 18.35 -9.84
N PHE A 92 -9.71 18.33 -8.60
CA PHE A 92 -8.74 17.31 -8.17
C PHE A 92 -9.30 15.90 -8.27
N VAL A 93 -10.60 15.71 -7.98
CA VAL A 93 -11.27 14.42 -8.12
C VAL A 93 -11.30 13.99 -9.59
N ARG A 94 -11.70 14.89 -10.50
CA ARG A 94 -11.71 14.61 -11.94
C ARG A 94 -10.31 14.31 -12.48
N ASP A 95 -9.33 15.13 -12.13
CA ASP A 95 -7.97 15.05 -12.65
C ASP A 95 -7.23 13.83 -12.06
N ALA A 96 -7.56 13.40 -10.84
CA ALA A 96 -6.99 12.18 -10.26
C ALA A 96 -7.50 10.90 -10.94
N ARG A 97 -8.72 10.91 -11.49
CA ARG A 97 -9.37 9.71 -12.04
C ARG A 97 -8.62 9.09 -13.21
N ILE A 98 -8.04 9.90 -14.10
CA ILE A 98 -7.34 9.40 -15.29
C ILE A 98 -6.13 8.53 -14.93
N ASN A 99 -5.50 8.79 -13.77
CA ASN A 99 -4.30 8.07 -13.35
C ASN A 99 -4.55 6.56 -13.13
N MET A 100 -5.78 6.19 -12.81
CA MET A 100 -6.20 4.80 -12.61
C MET A 100 -6.38 4.03 -13.94
N VAL A 101 -6.43 4.75 -15.07
CA VAL A 101 -6.84 4.21 -16.38
C VAL A 101 -5.67 4.17 -17.36
N TYR A 102 -4.93 5.26 -17.51
CA TYR A 102 -3.82 5.33 -18.47
C TYR A 102 -2.60 4.50 -18.04
N GLU A 103 -1.60 4.35 -18.93
CA GLU A 103 -0.35 3.62 -18.68
C GLU A 103 -0.57 2.23 -18.07
N GLY A 104 -1.61 1.55 -18.57
CA GLY A 104 -2.11 0.27 -18.06
C GLY A 104 -3.07 0.45 -16.88
N ALA A 105 -4.35 0.20 -17.10
CA ALA A 105 -5.40 0.30 -16.08
C ALA A 105 -5.05 -0.49 -14.80
N ASN A 106 -5.57 -0.07 -13.65
CA ASN A 106 -5.16 -0.66 -12.36
C ASN A 106 -5.37 -2.19 -12.28
N GLY A 107 -6.43 -2.73 -12.92
CA GLY A 107 -6.60 -4.18 -13.06
C GLY A 107 -5.49 -4.85 -13.89
N VAL A 108 -5.02 -4.22 -14.96
CA VAL A 108 -3.90 -4.73 -15.77
C VAL A 108 -2.60 -4.76 -14.97
N GLN A 109 -2.35 -3.73 -14.15
CA GLN A 109 -1.18 -3.70 -13.25
C GLN A 109 -1.23 -4.82 -12.20
N ALA A 110 -2.42 -5.09 -11.67
CA ALA A 110 -2.65 -6.18 -10.73
C ALA A 110 -2.42 -7.55 -11.38
N MET A 111 -2.99 -7.76 -12.58
CA MET A 111 -2.77 -8.98 -13.37
C MET A 111 -1.30 -9.18 -13.72
N ASP A 112 -0.59 -8.09 -14.03
CA ASP A 112 0.84 -8.14 -14.31
C ASP A 112 1.64 -8.59 -13.08
N LEU A 113 1.37 -7.96 -11.94
CA LEU A 113 2.02 -8.29 -10.67
C LEU A 113 1.85 -9.78 -10.35
N VAL A 114 0.61 -10.27 -10.32
CA VAL A 114 0.31 -11.66 -9.93
C VAL A 114 0.70 -12.66 -11.01
N GLY A 115 0.28 -12.43 -12.26
CA GLY A 115 0.44 -13.38 -13.36
C GLY A 115 1.85 -13.44 -13.95
N ARG A 116 2.65 -12.37 -13.81
CA ARG A 116 4.00 -12.30 -14.40
C ARG A 116 5.10 -12.08 -13.37
N LYS A 117 4.97 -11.09 -12.48
CA LYS A 117 6.09 -10.67 -11.61
C LYS A 117 6.37 -11.66 -10.47
N LEU A 118 5.34 -12.19 -9.82
CA LEU A 118 5.50 -13.08 -8.66
C LEU A 118 6.25 -14.38 -9.00
N GLY A 119 5.96 -15.00 -10.14
CA GLY A 119 6.60 -16.26 -10.55
C GLY A 119 7.96 -16.10 -11.23
N ARG A 120 8.33 -14.87 -11.62
CA ARG A 120 9.53 -14.60 -12.41
C ARG A 120 10.80 -15.00 -11.65
N LYS A 121 11.79 -15.55 -12.38
CA LYS A 121 13.06 -16.04 -11.81
C LYS A 121 12.85 -16.97 -10.60
N GLY A 122 11.84 -17.84 -10.68
CA GLY A 122 11.54 -18.81 -9.61
C GLY A 122 11.05 -18.17 -8.31
N GLY A 123 10.43 -16.99 -8.37
CA GLY A 123 9.95 -16.29 -7.17
C GLY A 123 11.03 -15.51 -6.42
N ALA A 124 12.15 -15.18 -7.06
CA ALA A 124 13.23 -14.43 -6.43
C ALA A 124 12.77 -13.08 -5.83
N ALA A 125 11.84 -12.39 -6.50
CA ALA A 125 11.35 -11.09 -6.04
C ALA A 125 10.52 -11.16 -4.75
N PRO A 126 9.47 -12.01 -4.64
CA PRO A 126 8.77 -12.16 -3.37
C PRO A 126 9.67 -12.68 -2.25
N MET A 127 10.64 -13.57 -2.54
CA MET A 127 11.63 -14.00 -1.53
C MET A 127 12.47 -12.83 -1.00
N ALA A 128 12.97 -11.96 -1.88
CA ALA A 128 13.71 -10.76 -1.49
C ALA A 128 12.84 -9.78 -0.69
N LEU A 129 11.58 -9.60 -1.08
CA LEU A 129 10.62 -8.75 -0.37
C LEU A 129 10.37 -9.26 1.05
N PHE A 130 10.14 -10.58 1.22
CA PHE A 130 9.91 -11.15 2.53
C PHE A 130 11.15 -11.13 3.41
N ALA A 131 12.35 -11.34 2.85
CA ALA A 131 13.60 -11.19 3.59
C ALA A 131 13.78 -9.74 4.11
N LEU A 132 13.42 -8.74 3.31
CA LEU A 132 13.41 -7.33 3.74
C LEU A 132 12.44 -7.10 4.90
N LEU A 133 11.20 -7.59 4.78
CA LEU A 133 10.16 -7.40 5.79
C LEU A 133 10.50 -8.13 7.10
N THR A 134 10.86 -9.40 7.03
CA THR A 134 11.20 -10.20 8.22
C THR A 134 12.49 -9.72 8.87
N GLY A 135 13.48 -9.28 8.08
CA GLY A 135 14.70 -8.64 8.60
C GLY A 135 14.38 -7.37 9.38
N TRP A 136 13.54 -6.50 8.83
CA TRP A 136 13.12 -5.28 9.53
C TRP A 136 12.30 -5.58 10.80
N ILE A 137 11.40 -6.57 10.75
CA ILE A 137 10.64 -7.00 11.93
C ILE A 137 11.61 -7.50 13.02
N GLY A 138 12.55 -8.39 12.69
CA GLY A 138 13.51 -8.94 13.64
C GLY A 138 14.45 -7.90 14.24
N GLU A 139 14.80 -6.85 13.48
CA GLU A 139 15.61 -5.73 13.97
C GLU A 139 14.91 -4.95 15.10
N TYR A 140 13.58 -4.80 15.04
CA TYR A 140 12.82 -3.92 15.94
C TYR A 140 11.83 -4.63 16.87
N GLU A 141 11.60 -5.94 16.76
CA GLU A 141 10.60 -6.65 17.56
C GLU A 141 10.86 -6.61 19.08
N LYS A 142 12.10 -6.39 19.48
CA LYS A 142 12.52 -6.26 20.89
C LYS A 142 12.56 -4.81 21.39
N ASP A 143 12.38 -3.84 20.50
CA ASP A 143 12.31 -2.42 20.87
C ASP A 143 10.87 -2.09 21.32
N GLU A 144 10.71 -1.89 22.64
CA GLU A 144 9.41 -1.62 23.27
C GLU A 144 8.69 -0.41 22.65
N ALA A 145 9.42 0.63 22.27
CA ALA A 145 8.84 1.84 21.67
C ALA A 145 8.37 1.59 20.22
N MET A 146 8.91 0.56 19.56
CA MET A 146 8.55 0.17 18.20
C MET A 146 7.42 -0.86 18.12
N LYS A 147 7.08 -1.52 19.23
CA LYS A 147 6.08 -2.62 19.27
C LYS A 147 4.78 -2.35 18.50
N PRO A 148 4.10 -1.19 18.66
CA PRO A 148 2.85 -0.94 17.94
C PRO A 148 3.02 -0.92 16.42
N PHE A 149 4.18 -0.45 15.93
CA PHE A 149 4.47 -0.37 14.51
C PHE A 149 4.92 -1.72 13.94
N VAL A 150 5.78 -2.43 14.68
CA VAL A 150 6.25 -3.76 14.27
C VAL A 150 5.09 -4.75 14.19
N ALA A 151 4.13 -4.69 15.13
CA ALA A 151 2.95 -5.55 15.11
C ALA A 151 2.12 -5.38 13.82
N GLY A 152 1.91 -4.14 13.37
CA GLY A 152 1.19 -3.87 12.12
C GLY A 152 1.94 -4.35 10.88
N VAL A 153 3.25 -4.10 10.79
CA VAL A 153 4.08 -4.60 9.68
C VAL A 153 4.10 -6.13 9.65
N LYS A 154 4.26 -6.77 10.82
CA LYS A 154 4.24 -8.22 10.97
C LYS A 154 2.92 -8.82 10.51
N ARG A 155 1.79 -8.28 10.97
CA ARG A 155 0.45 -8.74 10.55
C ARG A 155 0.26 -8.64 9.04
N GLY A 156 0.61 -7.50 8.43
CA GLY A 156 0.53 -7.34 6.98
C GLY A 156 1.44 -8.32 6.22
N THR A 157 2.65 -8.55 6.75
CA THR A 157 3.64 -9.46 6.17
C THR A 157 3.17 -10.91 6.18
N GLU A 158 2.68 -11.41 7.32
CA GLU A 158 2.19 -12.79 7.46
C GLU A 158 1.00 -13.06 6.52
N VAL A 159 0.08 -12.10 6.42
CA VAL A 159 -1.08 -12.19 5.53
C VAL A 159 -0.64 -12.15 4.05
N LEU A 160 0.29 -11.26 3.68
CA LEU A 160 0.83 -11.18 2.32
C LEU A 160 1.58 -12.47 1.94
N GLN A 161 2.31 -13.09 2.87
CA GLN A 161 2.92 -14.40 2.68
C GLN A 161 1.87 -15.48 2.41
N GLY A 162 0.80 -15.53 3.23
CA GLY A 162 -0.32 -16.44 3.03
C GLY A 162 -0.98 -16.29 1.65
N ALA A 163 -1.23 -15.05 1.22
CA ALA A 163 -1.80 -14.76 -0.09
C ALA A 163 -0.87 -15.21 -1.24
N THR A 164 0.43 -14.93 -1.11
CA THR A 164 1.44 -15.29 -2.11
C THR A 164 1.55 -16.81 -2.25
N LEU A 165 1.53 -17.54 -1.14
CA LEU A 165 1.55 -19.01 -1.12
C LEU A 165 0.27 -19.59 -1.73
N TRP A 166 -0.89 -19.03 -1.42
CA TRP A 166 -2.15 -19.47 -2.00
C TRP A 166 -2.17 -19.28 -3.52
N LEU A 167 -1.72 -18.12 -4.02
CA LEU A 167 -1.62 -17.86 -5.46
C LEU A 167 -0.61 -18.78 -6.14
N ALA A 168 0.53 -19.08 -5.50
CA ALA A 168 1.48 -20.05 -6.03
C ALA A 168 0.89 -21.47 -6.10
N ALA A 169 0.08 -21.87 -5.13
CA ALA A 169 -0.52 -23.21 -5.07
C ALA A 169 -1.70 -23.40 -6.03
N ASN A 170 -2.50 -22.35 -6.25
CA ASN A 170 -3.77 -22.42 -6.99
C ASN A 170 -3.71 -21.67 -8.33
N GLY A 171 -3.16 -20.46 -8.35
CA GLY A 171 -3.09 -19.61 -9.54
C GLY A 171 -2.23 -20.18 -10.68
N ILE A 172 -1.21 -20.99 -10.35
CA ILE A 172 -0.41 -21.71 -11.37
C ILE A 172 -1.25 -22.80 -12.06
N LYS A 173 -2.13 -23.46 -11.31
CA LYS A 173 -2.98 -24.55 -11.82
C LYS A 173 -4.21 -24.01 -12.55
N ASN A 174 -4.75 -22.91 -12.05
CA ASN A 174 -5.93 -22.24 -12.57
C ASN A 174 -5.64 -20.73 -12.73
N PRO A 175 -5.32 -20.26 -13.95
CA PRO A 175 -5.08 -18.85 -14.22
C PRO A 175 -6.25 -17.93 -13.84
N ASN A 176 -7.49 -18.43 -13.80
CA ASN A 176 -8.63 -17.65 -13.36
C ASN A 176 -8.54 -17.32 -11.87
N ASP A 177 -8.02 -18.22 -11.03
CA ASP A 177 -7.79 -17.95 -9.59
C ASP A 177 -6.73 -16.86 -9.39
N ALA A 178 -5.68 -16.89 -10.22
CA ALA A 178 -4.68 -15.82 -10.24
C ALA A 178 -5.32 -14.48 -10.62
N GLY A 179 -6.20 -14.47 -11.62
CA GLY A 179 -6.85 -13.25 -12.08
C GLY A 179 -7.88 -12.68 -11.11
N ALA A 180 -8.73 -13.55 -10.55
CA ALA A 180 -9.76 -13.18 -9.57
C ALA A 180 -9.17 -12.52 -8.32
N GLY A 181 -8.03 -13.02 -7.83
CA GLY A 181 -7.34 -12.48 -6.65
C GLY A 181 -6.40 -11.30 -6.94
N ALA A 182 -6.18 -10.92 -8.20
CA ALA A 182 -5.07 -10.03 -8.57
C ALA A 182 -5.17 -8.64 -7.92
N THR A 183 -6.34 -7.99 -8.03
CA THR A 183 -6.55 -6.65 -7.48
C THR A 183 -6.46 -6.63 -5.96
N ASP A 184 -7.02 -7.63 -5.29
CA ASP A 184 -6.96 -7.74 -3.83
C ASP A 184 -5.52 -8.00 -3.35
N TYR A 185 -4.75 -8.82 -4.08
CA TYR A 185 -3.33 -9.04 -3.79
C TYR A 185 -2.49 -7.78 -3.94
N LEU A 186 -2.69 -7.01 -5.03
CA LEU A 186 -1.98 -5.75 -5.25
C LEU A 186 -2.25 -4.75 -4.12
N ARG A 187 -3.51 -4.63 -3.70
CA ARG A 187 -3.89 -3.75 -2.58
C ARG A 187 -3.29 -4.22 -1.26
N LEU A 188 -3.33 -5.52 -0.98
CA LEU A 188 -2.70 -6.14 0.19
C LEU A 188 -1.20 -5.82 0.25
N MET A 189 -0.49 -5.97 -0.87
CA MET A 189 0.92 -5.62 -0.99
C MET A 189 1.16 -4.12 -0.73
N GLY A 190 0.33 -3.25 -1.30
CA GLY A 190 0.38 -1.80 -1.09
C GLY A 190 0.23 -1.40 0.38
N ILE A 191 -0.77 -1.96 1.08
CA ILE A 191 -1.01 -1.67 2.50
C ILE A 191 0.17 -2.10 3.36
N THR A 192 0.69 -3.31 3.13
CA THR A 192 1.83 -3.86 3.87
C THR A 192 3.11 -3.05 3.64
N MET A 193 3.37 -2.62 2.40
CA MET A 193 4.57 -1.85 2.10
C MET A 193 4.50 -0.41 2.60
N VAL A 194 3.32 0.22 2.58
CA VAL A 194 3.14 1.51 3.25
C VAL A 194 3.24 1.37 4.77
N ALA A 195 2.80 0.26 5.37
CA ALA A 195 3.03 -0.01 6.79
C ALA A 195 4.53 -0.07 7.11
N LEU A 196 5.34 -0.75 6.28
CA LEU A 196 6.81 -0.75 6.44
C LEU A 196 7.38 0.68 6.39
N MET A 197 6.93 1.52 5.45
CA MET A 197 7.39 2.91 5.35
C MET A 197 7.00 3.73 6.59
N TRP A 198 5.78 3.54 7.10
CA TRP A 198 5.37 4.16 8.37
C TRP A 198 6.19 3.67 9.55
N GLY A 199 6.52 2.37 9.62
CA GLY A 199 7.43 1.83 10.63
C GLY A 199 8.81 2.49 10.58
N LYS A 200 9.40 2.64 9.40
CA LYS A 200 10.70 3.33 9.22
C LYS A 200 10.63 4.81 9.65
N MET A 201 9.59 5.53 9.25
CA MET A 201 9.40 6.93 9.66
C MET A 201 9.13 7.06 11.17
N ALA A 202 8.39 6.13 11.76
CA ALA A 202 8.14 6.09 13.19
C ALA A 202 9.44 5.90 13.97
N LYS A 203 10.33 5.00 13.53
CA LYS A 203 11.63 4.79 14.18
C LYS A 203 12.47 6.07 14.25
N VAL A 204 12.50 6.85 13.16
CA VAL A 204 13.20 8.14 13.11
C VAL A 204 12.54 9.17 14.04
N SER A 205 11.22 9.08 14.22
CA SER A 205 10.42 10.04 14.99
C SER A 205 10.40 9.79 16.49
N LEU A 206 10.64 8.55 16.92
CA LEU A 206 10.67 8.22 18.35
C LEU A 206 11.77 9.00 19.07
N GLY A 207 11.42 9.54 20.25
CA GLY A 207 12.32 10.36 21.07
C GLY A 207 12.48 11.81 20.61
N LYS A 208 11.77 12.24 19.55
CA LYS A 208 11.69 13.64 19.12
C LYS A 208 10.42 14.28 19.68
N ASP A 209 10.53 15.52 20.16
CA ASP A 209 9.44 16.23 20.86
C ASP A 209 8.90 17.44 20.10
N ASP A 210 9.08 17.49 18.78
CA ASP A 210 8.52 18.54 17.92
C ASP A 210 7.22 18.11 17.22
N PRO A 211 6.41 19.07 16.73
CA PRO A 211 5.11 18.78 16.12
C PRO A 211 5.17 17.82 14.92
N LEU A 212 6.21 17.91 14.09
CA LEU A 212 6.33 17.08 12.89
C LEU A 212 6.44 15.59 13.26
N HIS A 213 7.32 15.26 14.20
CA HIS A 213 7.53 13.86 14.60
C HIS A 213 6.33 13.31 15.38
N LYS A 214 5.65 14.13 16.19
CA LYS A 214 4.37 13.75 16.83
C LYS A 214 3.31 13.38 15.79
N ASP A 215 3.17 14.19 14.74
CA ASP A 215 2.26 13.93 13.63
C ASP A 215 2.61 12.65 12.86
N LYS A 216 3.90 12.40 12.61
CA LYS A 216 4.36 11.17 11.95
C LYS A 216 4.01 9.92 12.77
N LEU A 217 4.22 9.96 14.09
CA LEU A 217 3.86 8.85 14.97
C LEU A 217 2.35 8.63 15.01
N MET A 218 1.55 9.70 14.99
CA MET A 218 0.08 9.61 14.90
C MET A 218 -0.36 8.95 13.59
N CYS A 219 0.15 9.40 12.44
CA CYS A 219 -0.21 8.83 11.14
C CYS A 219 0.25 7.36 11.02
N ALA A 220 1.43 7.03 11.56
CA ALA A 220 1.92 5.66 11.61
C ALA A 220 0.98 4.75 12.42
N ARG A 221 0.57 5.18 13.63
CA ARG A 221 -0.40 4.42 14.44
C ARG A 221 -1.73 4.26 13.72
N TYR A 222 -2.25 5.35 13.14
CA TYR A 222 -3.48 5.32 12.36
C TYR A 222 -3.41 4.26 11.24
N TRP A 223 -2.31 4.19 10.48
CA TRP A 223 -2.15 3.19 9.42
C TRP A 223 -2.20 1.77 9.97
N MET A 224 -1.47 1.49 11.05
CA MET A 224 -1.46 0.16 11.68
C MET A 224 -2.83 -0.24 12.25
N GLU A 225 -3.56 0.71 12.82
CA GLU A 225 -4.84 0.47 13.50
C GLU A 225 -6.03 0.46 12.55
N ARG A 226 -5.95 1.15 11.41
CA ARG A 226 -7.10 1.42 10.53
C ARG A 226 -6.96 0.90 9.11
N MET A 227 -5.74 0.74 8.59
CA MET A 227 -5.52 0.24 7.22
C MET A 227 -5.04 -1.21 7.21
N VAL A 228 -4.09 -1.59 8.07
CA VAL A 228 -3.60 -2.98 8.16
C VAL A 228 -4.72 -4.01 8.47
N PRO A 229 -5.78 -3.70 9.24
CA PRO A 229 -6.90 -4.64 9.42
C PRO A 229 -7.63 -5.04 8.14
N GLU A 230 -7.46 -4.31 7.04
CA GLU A 230 -7.99 -4.69 5.73
C GLU A 230 -7.24 -5.91 5.15
N CYS A 231 -5.98 -6.14 5.55
CA CYS A 231 -5.15 -7.20 4.99
C CYS A 231 -5.78 -8.61 5.11
N PRO A 232 -6.23 -9.09 6.30
CA PRO A 232 -6.88 -10.39 6.41
C PRO A 232 -8.15 -10.53 5.57
N MET A 233 -8.97 -9.48 5.48
CA MET A 233 -10.17 -9.48 4.63
C MET A 233 -9.80 -9.63 3.15
N LEU A 234 -8.72 -8.98 2.68
CA LEU A 234 -8.23 -9.14 1.31
C LEU A 234 -7.74 -10.57 1.06
N LEU A 235 -7.08 -11.20 2.04
CA LEU A 235 -6.68 -12.60 1.94
C LEU A 235 -7.90 -13.52 1.79
N GLU A 236 -8.97 -13.32 2.57
CA GLU A 236 -10.20 -14.11 2.45
C GLU A 236 -10.80 -14.00 1.04
N ARG A 237 -10.84 -12.80 0.45
CA ARG A 237 -11.29 -12.60 -0.94
C ARG A 237 -10.41 -13.31 -1.96
N ILE A 238 -9.09 -13.26 -1.81
CA ILE A 238 -8.15 -13.99 -2.67
C ILE A 238 -8.42 -15.50 -2.58
N GLN A 239 -8.62 -16.01 -1.37
CA GLN A 239 -8.83 -17.44 -1.12
C GLN A 239 -10.20 -17.97 -1.58
N ALA A 240 -11.17 -17.08 -1.80
CA ALA A 240 -12.46 -17.45 -2.39
C ALA A 240 -12.31 -17.97 -3.84
N GLY A 241 -11.20 -17.62 -4.50
CA GLY A 241 -10.90 -18.06 -5.85
C GLY A 241 -11.87 -17.53 -6.90
N SER A 242 -11.84 -18.17 -8.07
CA SER A 242 -12.50 -17.66 -9.28
C SER A 242 -13.90 -18.24 -9.53
N ALA A 243 -14.30 -19.31 -8.84
CA ALA A 243 -15.48 -20.11 -9.17
C ALA A 243 -16.73 -19.25 -9.43
N THR A 244 -17.15 -18.46 -8.43
CA THR A 244 -18.34 -17.60 -8.54
C THR A 244 -18.16 -16.46 -9.55
N ILE A 245 -16.96 -15.89 -9.70
CA ILE A 245 -16.70 -14.81 -10.67
C ILE A 245 -16.85 -15.32 -12.10
N MET A 246 -16.43 -16.56 -12.36
CA MET A 246 -16.44 -17.17 -13.69
C MET A 246 -17.80 -17.80 -14.06
N GLU A 247 -18.80 -17.74 -13.19
CA GLU A 247 -20.19 -18.09 -13.52
C GLU A 247 -20.90 -16.96 -14.29
N LEU A 248 -20.35 -15.75 -14.32
CA LEU A 248 -20.93 -14.62 -15.05
C LEU A 248 -20.83 -14.84 -16.57
N GLU A 249 -21.99 -14.83 -17.25
CA GLU A 249 -22.12 -14.91 -18.73
C GLU A 249 -21.91 -13.56 -19.44
#